data_AF-A0A353BBI6-F1
#
_entry.id   AF-A0A353BBI6-F1
#
_cell.length_a   1.000
_cell.length_b   1.000
_cell.length_c   1.000
_cell.angle_alpha   90.00
_cell.angle_beta   90.00
_cell.angle_gamma   90.00
#
_symmetry.space_group_name_H-M   'P 1'
#
loop_
_entity.id
_entity.type
_entity.pdbx_description
1 polymer ?
#
loop_
_entity_poly.entity_id
_entity_poly.type
_entity_poly.pdbx_seq_one_letter_code
_entity_poly.pdbx_strand_id
1 'polypeptide(L)'
;MARSDHQTSLELAELLGKIRQCRECAAVLPSQPRPVLAAGTSAKVMIIGQAPGRRVHDSGIPWDDPSGNRLRKWLGVDSRTFYDES
;
A
#
# COMPACT_ATOMS: atom_id res chain seq x y z
N MET A 1 1.78 22.84 -18.74
CA MET A 1 2.86 21.93 -19.18
C MET A 1 2.57 20.56 -18.60
N ALA A 2 2.51 19.51 -19.43
CA ALA A 2 2.34 18.14 -18.94
C ALA A 2 3.64 17.68 -18.23
N ARG A 3 3.52 17.07 -17.05
CA ARG A 3 4.65 16.45 -16.35
C ARG A 3 5.07 15.18 -17.10
N SER A 4 6.37 14.88 -17.15
CA SER A 4 6.84 13.62 -17.72
C SER A 4 6.57 12.44 -16.79
N ASP A 5 6.48 11.23 -17.34
CA ASP A 5 6.26 10.00 -16.56
C ASP A 5 7.37 9.76 -15.52
N HIS A 6 8.60 10.14 -15.87
CA HIS A 6 9.73 10.07 -14.95
C HIS A 6 9.57 11.03 -13.76
N GLN A 7 9.14 12.26 -14.01
CA GLN A 7 8.90 13.25 -12.97
C GLN A 7 7.78 12.80 -12.02
N THR A 8 6.69 12.27 -12.56
CA THR A 8 5.56 11.76 -11.75
C THR A 8 6.00 10.57 -10.87
N SER A 9 6.86 9.70 -11.39
CA SER A 9 7.35 8.53 -10.64
C SER A 9 8.26 8.93 -9.47
N LEU A 10 9.11 9.94 -9.66
CA LEU A 10 9.95 10.49 -8.58
C LEU A 10 9.11 11.17 -7.50
N GLU A 11 8.13 11.98 -7.89
CA GLU A 11 7.21 12.63 -6.94
C GLU A 11 6.39 11.61 -6.14
N LEU A 12 5.92 10.54 -6.79
CA LEU A 12 5.23 9.45 -6.10
C LEU A 12 6.16 8.76 -5.10
N ALA A 13 7.39 8.43 -5.51
CA ALA A 13 8.36 7.81 -4.61
C ALA A 13 8.66 8.68 -3.37
N GLU A 14 8.81 10.00 -3.56
CA GLU A 14 9.00 10.95 -2.46
C GLU A 14 7.79 10.97 -1.52
N LEU A 15 6.58 11.03 -2.07
CA LEU A 15 5.33 11.01 -1.29
C LEU A 15 5.20 9.71 -0.48
N LEU A 16 5.44 8.55 -1.11
CA LEU A 16 5.41 7.26 -0.42
C LEU A 16 6.46 7.19 0.70
N GLY A 17 7.64 7.79 0.49
CA GLY A 17 8.65 7.95 1.53
C GLY A 17 8.14 8.74 2.74
N LYS A 18 7.49 9.88 2.50
CA LYS A 18 6.88 10.71 3.56
C LYS A 18 5.77 9.97 4.30
N ILE A 19 4.88 9.28 3.56
CA ILE A 19 3.78 8.52 4.18
C ILE A 19 4.32 7.43 5.09
N ARG A 20 5.33 6.64 4.66
CA ARG A 20 5.92 5.57 5.49
C ARG A 20 6.55 6.07 6.79
N GLN A 21 6.97 7.34 6.82
CA GLN A 21 7.55 7.99 8.01
C GLN A 21 6.52 8.70 8.90
N CYS A 22 5.25 8.76 8.50
CA CYS A 22 4.22 9.46 9.26
C CYS A 22 4.07 8.92 10.70
N ARG A 23 3.98 9.83 11.67
CA ARG A 23 3.79 9.53 13.10
C ARG A 23 2.70 10.37 13.78
N GLU A 24 1.91 11.12 13.02
CA GLU A 24 0.93 12.09 13.55
C GLU A 24 -0.03 11.49 14.59
N CYS A 25 -0.48 10.25 14.37
CA CYS A 25 -1.44 9.60 15.27
C CYS A 25 -0.79 8.77 16.40
N ALA A 26 0.53 8.84 16.61
CA ALA A 26 1.23 7.97 17.56
C ALA A 26 0.72 8.07 18.99
N ALA A 27 0.21 9.23 19.40
CA ALA A 27 -0.30 9.46 20.75
C ALA A 27 -1.66 8.80 21.04
N VAL A 28 -2.42 8.42 20.00
CA VAL A 28 -3.80 7.94 20.14
C VAL A 28 -4.01 6.51 19.63
N LEU A 29 -3.04 5.95 18.90
CA LEU A 29 -3.13 4.58 18.41
C LEU A 29 -2.66 3.56 19.47
N PRO A 30 -3.28 2.38 19.52
CA PRO A 30 -2.88 1.31 20.45
C PRO A 30 -1.51 0.69 20.12
N SER A 31 -1.03 0.89 18.89
CA SER A 31 0.29 0.47 18.42
C SER A 31 0.97 1.63 17.69
N GLN A 32 2.30 1.60 17.60
CA GLN A 32 3.06 2.59 16.83
C GLN A 32 2.54 2.69 15.38
N PRO A 33 2.37 3.90 14.81
CA PRO A 33 1.93 4.03 13.42
C PRO A 33 2.89 3.31 12.47
N ARG A 34 2.34 2.41 11.66
CA ARG A 34 3.05 1.72 10.59
C ARG A 34 2.19 1.77 9.33
N PRO A 35 2.29 2.84 8.53
CA PRO A 35 1.56 2.96 7.27
C PRO A 35 1.94 1.82 6.32
N VAL A 36 0.94 1.09 5.82
CA VAL A 36 1.10 -0.05 4.91
C VAL A 36 0.43 0.29 3.60
N LEU A 37 1.23 0.45 2.54
CA LEU A 37 0.77 0.84 1.21
C LEU A 37 1.79 0.46 0.12
N ALA A 38 1.27 0.22 -1.08
CA ALA A 38 2.03 0.03 -2.32
C ALA A 38 1.30 0.80 -3.44
N ALA A 39 2.07 1.44 -4.33
CA ALA A 39 1.52 2.21 -5.45
C ALA A 39 2.58 2.36 -6.55
N GLY A 40 2.13 2.37 -7.81
CA GLY A 40 2.94 2.65 -8.99
C GLY A 40 2.22 3.61 -9.92
N THR A 41 2.96 4.41 -10.69
CA THR A 41 2.39 5.39 -11.63
C THR A 41 1.69 4.74 -12.83
N SER A 42 2.06 3.50 -13.16
CA SER A 42 1.44 2.67 -14.20
C SER A 42 0.14 1.98 -13.74
N ALA A 43 -0.19 2.02 -12.45
CA ALA A 43 -1.31 1.27 -11.89
C ALA A 43 -2.64 1.77 -12.45
N LYS A 44 -3.43 0.85 -13.02
CA LYS A 44 -4.75 1.14 -13.60
C LYS A 44 -5.91 1.02 -12.60
N VAL A 45 -5.65 0.36 -11.47
CA VAL A 45 -6.65 0.04 -10.45
C VAL A 45 -6.08 0.39 -9.08
N MET A 46 -6.88 1.08 -8.27
CA MET A 46 -6.55 1.42 -6.88
C MET A 46 -7.48 0.65 -5.94
N ILE A 47 -6.90 -0.08 -4.98
CA ILE A 47 -7.64 -0.83 -3.96
C ILE A 47 -7.38 -0.19 -2.60
N ILE A 48 -8.45 0.26 -1.94
CA ILE A 48 -8.38 0.89 -0.62
C ILE A 48 -9.13 0.01 0.39
N GLY A 49 -8.42 -0.44 1.42
CA GLY A 49 -9.00 -1.12 2.59
C GLY A 49 -9.32 -0.14 3.73
N GLN A 50 -9.92 -0.63 4.81
CA GLN A 50 -10.20 0.20 5.99
C GLN A 50 -8.93 0.53 6.79
N ALA A 51 -8.29 -0.50 7.34
CA ALA A 51 -7.12 -0.40 8.21
C ALA A 51 -6.39 -1.75 8.25
N PRO A 52 -5.07 -1.77 8.55
CA PRO A 52 -4.35 -3.03 8.68
C PRO A 52 -4.84 -3.82 9.90
N GLY A 53 -5.20 -5.08 9.70
CA GLY A 53 -5.32 -6.04 10.79
C GLY A 53 -3.96 -6.35 11.42
N ARG A 54 -3.94 -7.10 12.53
CA ARG A 54 -2.70 -7.38 13.28
C ARG A 54 -1.60 -8.03 12.43
N ARG A 55 -1.93 -9.02 11.58
CA ARG A 55 -0.94 -9.69 10.71
C ARG A 55 -0.30 -8.71 9.72
N VAL A 56 -1.12 -7.91 9.05
CA VAL A 56 -0.66 -6.87 8.10
C VAL A 56 0.17 -5.81 8.82
N HIS A 57 -0.22 -5.43 10.04
CA HIS A 57 0.56 -4.50 10.85
C HIS A 57 1.94 -5.06 11.20
N ASP A 58 2.01 -6.34 11.59
CA ASP A 58 3.26 -6.98 12.00
C ASP A 58 4.17 -7.24 10.76
N SER A 59 3.62 -7.75 9.66
CA SER A 59 4.39 -8.03 8.43
C SER A 59 4.75 -6.76 7.64
N GLY A 60 3.88 -5.75 7.65
CA GLY A 60 4.01 -4.57 6.81
C GLY A 60 3.65 -4.80 5.34
N ILE A 61 3.14 -5.99 4.99
CA ILE A 61 2.78 -6.35 3.62
C ILE A 61 1.26 -6.13 3.46
N PRO A 62 0.80 -5.25 2.53
CA PRO A 62 -0.62 -5.02 2.30
C PRO A 62 -1.34 -6.34 2.00
N TRP A 63 -2.51 -6.58 2.60
CA TRP A 63 -3.32 -7.78 2.30
C TRP A 63 -2.63 -9.14 2.54
N ASP A 64 -1.62 -9.19 3.41
CA ASP A 64 -0.99 -10.43 3.89
C ASP A 64 -1.77 -11.08 5.05
N ASP A 65 -3.06 -11.31 4.82
CA ASP A 65 -3.97 -11.90 5.79
C ASP A 65 -5.14 -12.65 5.10
N PRO A 66 -6.05 -13.30 5.86
CA PRO A 66 -7.19 -14.00 5.27
C PRO A 66 -8.13 -13.12 4.44
N SER A 67 -8.17 -11.80 4.68
CA SER A 67 -8.96 -10.88 3.86
C SER A 67 -8.32 -10.69 2.50
N GLY A 68 -6.99 -10.63 2.42
CA GLY A 68 -6.26 -10.61 1.15
C GLY A 68 -6.40 -11.89 0.33
N ASN A 69 -6.48 -13.05 0.99
CA ASN A 69 -6.81 -14.30 0.30
C ASN A 69 -8.19 -14.24 -0.38
N ARG A 70 -9.20 -13.68 0.31
CA ARG A 70 -10.54 -13.48 -0.28
C ARG A 70 -10.52 -12.46 -1.39
N LEU A 71 -9.81 -11.34 -1.21
CA LEU A 71 -9.69 -10.30 -2.23
C LEU A 71 -9.08 -10.85 -3.52
N ARG A 72 -7.96 -11.59 -3.43
CA ARG A 72 -7.34 -12.25 -4.59
C ARG A 72 -8.30 -13.21 -5.29
N LYS A 73 -9.07 -13.99 -4.51
CA LYS A 73 -10.12 -14.86 -5.06
C LYS A 73 -11.20 -14.07 -5.83
N TRP A 74 -11.64 -12.92 -5.31
CA TRP A 74 -12.63 -12.07 -6.00
C TRP A 74 -12.09 -11.44 -7.28
N LEU A 75 -10.82 -11.01 -7.25
CA LEU A 75 -10.14 -10.43 -8.41
C LEU A 75 -9.77 -11.48 -9.46
N GLY A 76 -9.77 -12.77 -9.10
CA GLY A 76 -9.37 -13.86 -9.99
C GLY A 76 -7.87 -13.86 -10.31
N VAL A 77 -7.03 -13.33 -9.43
CA VAL A 77 -5.58 -13.23 -9.62
C VAL A 77 -4.80 -14.04 -8.58
N ASP A 78 -3.63 -14.53 -8.95
CA ASP A 78 -2.73 -15.20 -8.02
C ASP A 78 -1.92 -14.21 -7.17
N SER A 79 -1.18 -14.73 -6.19
CA SER A 79 -0.37 -13.91 -5.29
C SER A 79 0.77 -13.19 -6.01
N ARG A 80 1.31 -13.76 -7.10
CA ARG A 80 2.42 -13.15 -7.83
C ARG A 80 1.94 -11.93 -8.60
N THR A 81 0.82 -12.06 -9.29
CA THR A 81 0.15 -10.99 -10.02
C THR A 81 -0.32 -9.88 -9.08
N PHE A 82 -0.85 -10.25 -7.91
CA PHE A 82 -1.36 -9.28 -6.94
C PHE A 82 -0.25 -8.44 -6.29
N TYR A 83 0.96 -8.98 -6.12
CA TYR A 83 2.11 -8.30 -5.52
C TYR A 83 3.17 -7.88 -6.54
N ASP A 84 2.82 -7.82 -7.82
CA ASP A 84 3.70 -7.28 -8.85
C ASP A 84 3.78 -5.74 -8.72
N GLU A 85 4.99 -5.21 -8.62
CA GLU A 85 5.26 -3.77 -8.50
C GLU A 85 5.84 -3.14 -9.79
N SER A 86 5.86 -3.89 -10.90
CA SER A 86 6.41 -3.44 -12.19
C SER A 86 5.54 -2.47 -13.00
#